data_AF-A0A1G5GCR3-F1
#
_entry.id   AF-A0A1G5GCR3-F1
#
_cell.length_a   1.000
_cell.length_b   1.000
_cell.length_c   1.000
_cell.angle_alpha   90.00
_cell.angle_beta   90.00
_cell.angle_gamma   90.00
#
_symmetry.space_group_name_H-M   'P 1'
#
loop_
_entity.id
_entity.type
_entity.pdbx_description
1 polymer ?
#
loop_
_entity_poly.entity_id
_entity_poly.type
_entity_poly.pdbx_seq_one_letter_code
_entity_poly.pdbx_strand_id
1 'polypeptide(L)'
;MKIIVINGSPRTNGITASILHSVESELISLGIDVEFFNLTDLDIGHCLGCCSCYKTGHCIIKDDADRLSEKIKHADGLVLGSPTYASNVSGLMKDFIDRGHFVIEQLLKDKYCITVATGENYGFKNTLKILDDLVIFSGGTLSGHIALKAPFNSKEVLSEKIRNLIRKASCRVEAKKKNIFQNLYHNLIFSIGIKPFVKRKGKRYTGVIKGWADMQMIKGENI
;
A
#
# COMPACT_ATOMS: atom_id res chain seq x y z
N MET A 1 -12.75 12.14 5.02
CA MET A 1 -11.70 11.37 4.32
C MET A 1 -11.21 10.34 5.30
N LYS A 2 -11.02 9.09 4.87
CA LYS A 2 -10.55 7.99 5.73
C LYS A 2 -9.22 7.44 5.21
N ILE A 3 -8.24 7.30 6.10
CA ILE A 3 -6.92 6.73 5.80
C ILE A 3 -6.69 5.50 6.65
N ILE A 4 -6.23 4.41 6.02
CA ILE A 4 -5.78 3.22 6.74
C ILE A 4 -4.26 3.32 6.91
N VAL A 5 -3.75 3.03 8.11
CA VAL A 5 -2.32 2.95 8.39
C VAL A 5 -1.96 1.51 8.70
N ILE A 6 -0.98 0.95 7.98
CA ILE A 6 -0.53 -0.43 8.14
C ILE A 6 0.92 -0.43 8.62
N ASN A 7 1.12 -0.98 9.81
CA ASN A 7 2.42 -1.31 10.34
C ASN A 7 2.79 -2.76 10.01
N GLY A 8 3.70 -2.93 9.06
CA GLY A 8 4.29 -4.23 8.72
C GLY A 8 5.46 -4.64 9.60
N SER A 9 5.84 -3.86 10.61
CA SER A 9 6.88 -4.25 11.54
C SER A 9 6.37 -5.33 12.50
N PRO A 10 7.15 -6.40 12.78
CA PRO A 10 6.86 -7.29 13.90
C PRO A 10 7.01 -6.59 15.27
N ARG A 11 7.61 -5.40 15.30
CA ARG A 11 7.72 -4.54 16.48
C ARG A 11 6.62 -3.48 16.42
N THR A 12 5.60 -3.61 17.25
CA THR A 12 4.47 -2.66 17.36
C THR A 12 4.85 -1.35 18.07
N ASN A 13 6.00 -1.30 18.74
CA ASN A 13 6.51 -0.11 19.44
C ASN A 13 7.92 0.33 18.99
N GLY A 14 8.39 -0.19 17.85
CA GLY A 14 9.70 0.12 17.29
C GLY A 14 9.72 1.38 16.41
N ILE A 15 10.84 1.63 15.74
CA ILE A 15 11.03 2.87 14.97
C ILE A 15 10.03 3.03 13.81
N THR A 16 9.67 1.96 13.10
CA THR A 16 8.65 2.01 12.03
C THR A 16 7.31 2.46 12.60
N ALA A 17 6.85 1.85 13.69
CA ALA A 17 5.61 2.19 14.36
C ALA A 17 5.63 3.65 14.85
N SER A 18 6.75 4.12 15.42
CA SER A 18 6.89 5.50 15.88
C SER A 18 6.71 6.53 14.76
N ILE A 19 7.24 6.26 13.56
CA ILE A 19 7.02 7.15 12.40
C ILE A 19 5.57 7.07 11.95
N LEU A 20 4.97 5.88 11.90
CA LEU A 20 3.58 5.70 11.49
C LEU A 20 2.60 6.41 12.44
N HIS A 21 2.81 6.31 13.76
CA HIS A 21 2.01 7.07 14.74
C HIS A 21 2.18 8.59 14.60
N SER A 22 3.35 9.04 14.15
CA SER A 22 3.57 10.47 13.85
C SER A 22 2.84 10.90 12.59
N VAL A 23 2.76 10.04 11.56
CA VAL A 23 1.94 10.27 10.36
C VAL A 23 0.45 10.27 10.74
N GLU A 24 0.00 9.29 11.52
CA GLU A 24 -1.37 9.21 12.06
C GLU A 24 -1.73 10.48 12.82
N SER A 25 -0.90 10.93 13.75
CA SER A 25 -1.14 12.15 14.54
C SER A 25 -1.26 13.40 13.66
N GLU A 26 -0.42 13.52 12.64
CA GLU A 26 -0.47 14.65 11.69
C GLU A 26 -1.71 14.59 10.78
N LEU A 27 -2.14 13.40 10.37
CA LEU A 27 -3.38 13.25 9.59
C LEU A 27 -4.61 13.59 10.45
N ILE A 28 -4.66 13.12 11.70
CA ILE A 28 -5.74 13.42 12.64
C ILE A 28 -5.80 14.93 12.93
N SER A 29 -4.65 15.61 13.09
CA SER A 29 -4.63 17.06 13.32
C SER A 29 -5.17 17.87 12.14
N LEU A 30 -5.15 17.29 10.93
CA LEU A 30 -5.77 17.82 9.72
C LEU A 30 -7.26 17.44 9.57
N GLY A 31 -7.86 16.82 10.59
CA GLY A 31 -9.28 16.42 10.58
C GLY A 31 -9.60 15.17 9.76
N ILE A 32 -8.59 14.33 9.50
CA ILE A 32 -8.72 13.10 8.71
C ILE A 32 -9.02 11.93 9.66
N ASP A 33 -9.99 11.09 9.30
CA ASP A 33 -10.27 9.84 10.03
C ASP A 33 -9.17 8.82 9.72
N VAL A 34 -8.57 8.23 10.76
CA VAL A 34 -7.44 7.30 10.64
C VAL A 34 -7.73 6.02 11.39
N GLU A 35 -7.50 4.87 10.73
CA GLU A 35 -7.57 3.56 11.36
C GLU A 35 -6.22 2.85 11.24
N PHE A 36 -5.62 2.48 12.37
CA PHE A 36 -4.29 1.89 12.45
C PHE A 36 -4.35 0.38 12.65
N PHE A 37 -3.55 -0.35 11.87
CA PHE A 37 -3.41 -1.81 11.95
C PHE A 37 -1.96 -2.21 12.11
N ASN A 38 -1.65 -3.01 13.13
CA ASN A 38 -0.44 -3.82 13.12
C ASN A 38 -0.75 -5.15 12.43
N LEU A 39 0.08 -5.54 11.46
CA LEU A 39 -0.06 -6.87 10.84
C LEU A 39 0.23 -8.00 11.82
N THR A 40 0.90 -7.74 12.94
CA THR A 40 1.11 -8.71 14.03
C THR A 40 -0.16 -9.09 14.76
N ASP A 41 -1.17 -8.24 14.72
CA ASP A 41 -2.41 -8.40 15.47
C ASP A 41 -3.49 -9.09 14.60
N LEU A 42 -3.15 -9.44 13.37
CA LEU A 42 -4.04 -10.04 12.36
C LEU A 42 -3.56 -11.45 12.03
N ASP A 43 -4.51 -12.38 11.91
CA ASP A 43 -4.21 -13.70 11.36
C ASP A 43 -4.20 -13.61 9.83
N ILE A 44 -3.01 -13.62 9.23
CA ILE A 44 -2.82 -13.57 7.78
C ILE A 44 -1.88 -14.70 7.38
N GLY A 45 -2.42 -15.69 6.67
CA GLY A 45 -1.65 -16.81 6.17
C GLY A 45 -0.83 -16.46 4.93
N HIS A 46 0.19 -17.26 4.59
CA HIS A 46 0.96 -17.06 3.37
C HIS A 46 0.14 -17.30 2.09
N CYS A 47 0.50 -16.61 1.01
CA CYS A 47 -0.10 -16.87 -0.30
C CYS A 47 0.27 -18.28 -0.81
N LEU A 48 -0.73 -19.06 -1.22
CA LEU A 48 -0.54 -20.43 -1.74
C LEU A 48 -0.12 -20.48 -3.21
N GLY A 49 -0.03 -19.35 -3.91
CA GLY A 49 0.26 -19.32 -5.36
C GLY A 49 -0.83 -19.95 -6.24
N CYS A 50 -2.01 -20.28 -5.68
CA CYS A 50 -3.06 -21.03 -6.37
C CYS A 50 -3.75 -20.27 -7.53
N CYS A 51 -3.53 -18.95 -7.63
CA CYS A 51 -4.12 -18.05 -8.64
C CYS A 51 -5.67 -18.01 -8.67
N SER A 52 -6.36 -18.60 -7.68
CA SER A 52 -7.84 -18.62 -7.64
C SER A 52 -8.43 -17.21 -7.61
N CYS A 53 -7.81 -16.29 -6.86
CA CYS A 53 -8.22 -14.89 -6.75
C CYS A 53 -8.23 -14.15 -8.10
N TYR A 54 -7.40 -14.54 -9.06
CA TYR A 54 -7.43 -13.90 -10.39
C TYR A 54 -8.72 -14.24 -11.14
N LYS A 55 -9.21 -15.47 -10.97
CA LYS A 55 -10.44 -15.95 -11.60
C LYS A 55 -11.69 -15.51 -10.86
N THR A 56 -11.67 -15.56 -9.52
CA THR A 56 -12.87 -15.36 -8.68
C THR A 56 -13.00 -13.94 -8.15
N GLY A 57 -11.90 -13.17 -8.11
CA GLY A 57 -11.84 -11.84 -7.50
C GLY A 57 -11.60 -11.88 -5.99
N HIS A 58 -11.57 -13.06 -5.38
CA HIS A 58 -11.43 -13.23 -3.93
C HIS A 58 -10.44 -14.32 -3.58
N CYS A 59 -9.78 -14.18 -2.44
CA CYS A 59 -8.90 -15.24 -1.97
C CYS A 59 -9.69 -16.43 -1.39
N ILE A 60 -9.10 -17.62 -1.53
CA ILE A 60 -9.64 -18.88 -0.99
C ILE A 60 -9.35 -19.05 0.50
N ILE A 61 -8.26 -18.45 1.00
CA ILE A 61 -7.96 -18.43 2.43
C ILE A 61 -8.89 -17.39 3.05
N LYS A 62 -9.58 -17.79 4.12
CA LYS A 62 -10.49 -16.95 4.90
C LYS A 62 -9.81 -16.59 6.21
N ASP A 63 -9.19 -15.41 6.19
CA ASP A 63 -8.36 -14.87 7.26
C ASP A 63 -8.56 -13.34 7.32
N ASP A 64 -7.83 -12.65 8.20
CA ASP A 64 -8.02 -11.21 8.42
C ASP A 64 -7.62 -10.35 7.21
N ALA A 65 -6.92 -10.91 6.22
CA ALA A 65 -6.58 -10.20 4.99
C ALA A 65 -7.83 -9.80 4.20
N ASP A 66 -8.87 -10.63 4.19
CA ASP A 66 -10.15 -10.31 3.52
C ASP A 66 -10.82 -9.09 4.19
N ARG A 67 -10.84 -9.05 5.54
CA ARG A 67 -11.42 -7.94 6.32
C ARG A 67 -10.64 -6.64 6.11
N LEU A 68 -9.31 -6.71 6.17
CA LEU A 68 -8.44 -5.55 5.95
C LEU A 68 -8.57 -5.02 4.51
N SER A 69 -8.68 -5.91 3.52
CA SER A 69 -8.89 -5.54 2.12
C SER A 69 -10.19 -4.76 1.91
N GLU A 70 -11.29 -5.17 2.54
CA GLU A 70 -12.56 -4.44 2.43
C GLU A 70 -12.47 -3.04 3.06
N LYS A 71 -11.75 -2.90 4.18
CA LYS A 71 -11.49 -1.57 4.76
C LYS A 71 -10.65 -0.69 3.83
N ILE A 72 -9.62 -1.24 3.21
CA ILE A 72 -8.78 -0.51 2.25
C ILE A 72 -9.62 -0.07 1.05
N LYS A 73 -10.45 -0.96 0.50
CA LYS A 73 -11.35 -0.66 -0.63
C LYS A 73 -12.20 0.59 -0.38
N HIS A 74 -12.75 0.75 0.83
CA HIS A 74 -13.58 1.90 1.21
C HIS A 74 -12.82 3.13 1.72
N ALA A 75 -11.52 3.04 1.94
CA ALA A 75 -10.71 4.18 2.36
C ALA A 75 -10.40 5.15 1.20
N ASP A 76 -10.02 6.38 1.51
CA ASP A 76 -9.52 7.35 0.53
C ASP A 76 -8.00 7.25 0.32
N GLY A 77 -7.30 6.58 1.23
CA GLY A 77 -5.84 6.52 1.23
C GLY A 77 -5.26 5.44 2.14
N LEU A 78 -3.96 5.20 1.98
CA LEU A 78 -3.24 4.13 2.64
C LEU A 78 -1.82 4.56 3.03
N VAL A 79 -1.44 4.36 4.28
CA VAL A 79 -0.05 4.49 4.73
C VAL A 79 0.53 3.10 4.92
N LEU A 80 1.62 2.80 4.22
CA LEU A 80 2.33 1.51 4.31
C LEU A 80 3.68 1.72 4.97
N GLY A 81 3.91 1.09 6.12
CA GLY A 81 5.21 1.12 6.78
C GLY A 81 5.82 -0.26 6.93
N SER A 82 7.10 -0.40 6.59
CA SER A 82 7.86 -1.64 6.80
C SER A 82 9.26 -1.37 7.33
N PRO A 83 9.76 -2.17 8.29
CA PRO A 83 11.19 -2.22 8.53
C PRO A 83 11.89 -2.90 7.36
N THR A 84 13.20 -2.71 7.30
CA THR A 84 14.08 -3.31 6.29
C THR A 84 14.71 -4.58 6.85
N TYR A 85 14.26 -5.73 6.38
CA TYR A 85 14.89 -7.02 6.68
C TYR A 85 15.39 -7.64 5.38
N ALA A 86 16.64 -8.06 5.37
CA ALA A 86 17.31 -8.58 4.17
C ALA A 86 17.14 -7.68 2.93
N SER A 87 17.26 -6.36 3.11
CA SER A 87 17.09 -5.35 2.04
C SER A 87 15.71 -5.37 1.36
N ASN A 88 14.69 -5.86 2.05
CA ASN A 88 13.32 -5.98 1.56
C ASN A 88 12.32 -5.49 2.62
N VAL A 89 11.03 -5.50 2.30
CA VAL A 89 9.96 -5.40 3.29
C VAL A 89 10.01 -6.58 4.27
N SER A 90 9.37 -6.46 5.42
CA SER A 90 9.27 -7.57 6.38
C SER A 90 8.48 -8.74 5.78
N GLY A 91 8.67 -9.94 6.35
CA GLY A 91 7.85 -11.11 6.01
C GLY A 91 6.35 -10.82 6.16
N LEU A 92 5.95 -10.19 7.26
CA LEU A 92 4.55 -9.79 7.51
C LEU A 92 3.98 -8.88 6.42
N MET A 93 4.72 -7.84 6.03
CA MET A 93 4.30 -6.95 4.95
C MET A 93 4.24 -7.72 3.63
N LYS A 94 5.21 -8.61 3.37
CA LYS A 94 5.24 -9.42 2.16
C LYS A 94 4.04 -10.36 2.09
N ASP A 95 3.71 -11.02 3.19
CA ASP A 95 2.57 -11.92 3.30
C ASP A 95 1.29 -11.19 2.95
N PHE A 96 1.06 -10.02 3.55
CA PHE A 96 -0.09 -9.17 3.25
C PHE A 96 -0.16 -8.77 1.77
N ILE A 97 0.91 -8.19 1.18
CA ILE A 97 0.88 -7.73 -0.22
C ILE A 97 0.77 -8.88 -1.23
N ASP A 98 1.20 -10.09 -0.87
CA ASP A 98 1.09 -11.28 -1.70
C ASP A 98 -0.32 -11.88 -1.75
N ARG A 99 -1.17 -11.55 -0.76
CA ARG A 99 -2.55 -12.07 -0.66
C ARG A 99 -3.42 -11.59 -1.82
N GLY A 100 -3.34 -12.31 -2.93
CA GLY A 100 -4.03 -11.89 -4.15
C GLY A 100 -3.45 -10.61 -4.70
N HIS A 101 -2.13 -10.59 -4.90
CA HIS A 101 -1.33 -9.58 -5.62
C HIS A 101 -2.16 -8.66 -6.55
N PHE A 102 -2.80 -9.17 -7.62
CA PHE A 102 -3.63 -8.34 -8.51
C PHE A 102 -4.94 -7.80 -7.91
N VAL A 103 -5.55 -8.49 -6.96
CA VAL A 103 -6.78 -8.06 -6.26
C VAL A 103 -6.48 -6.95 -5.27
N ILE A 104 -5.42 -7.07 -4.47
CA ILE A 104 -5.00 -6.01 -3.52
C ILE A 104 -4.46 -4.80 -4.28
N GLU A 105 -3.67 -5.00 -5.34
CA GLU A 105 -3.17 -3.91 -6.17
C GLU A 105 -4.31 -3.07 -6.76
N GLN A 106 -5.36 -3.71 -7.26
CA GLN A 106 -6.55 -3.01 -7.74
C GLN A 106 -7.16 -2.08 -6.70
N LEU A 107 -7.04 -2.41 -5.40
CA LEU A 107 -7.59 -1.58 -4.35
C LEU A 107 -6.90 -0.23 -4.27
N LEU A 108 -5.64 -0.05 -4.68
CA LEU A 108 -4.97 1.26 -4.47
C LEU A 108 -5.35 2.30 -5.53
N LYS A 109 -6.15 1.94 -6.52
CA LYS A 109 -6.58 2.87 -7.58
C LYS A 109 -7.21 4.13 -6.98
N ASP A 110 -6.66 5.28 -7.39
CA ASP A 110 -7.11 6.63 -6.99
C ASP A 110 -6.99 6.95 -5.49
N LYS A 111 -6.27 6.13 -4.71
CA LYS A 111 -6.00 6.37 -3.28
C LYS A 111 -4.78 7.26 -3.07
N TYR A 112 -4.78 8.06 -2.01
CA TYR A 112 -3.63 8.87 -1.60
C TYR A 112 -2.75 8.09 -0.62
N CYS A 113 -1.52 7.82 -1.00
CA CYS A 113 -0.65 6.91 -0.28
C CYS A 113 0.61 7.57 0.28
N ILE A 114 1.04 7.11 1.45
CA ILE A 114 2.34 7.45 2.04
C ILE A 114 3.09 6.15 2.31
N THR A 115 4.36 6.09 1.94
CA THR A 115 5.22 4.93 2.21
C THR A 115 6.29 5.26 3.23
N VAL A 116 6.58 4.31 4.12
CA VAL A 116 7.57 4.44 5.19
C VAL A 116 8.47 3.22 5.20
N ALA A 117 9.78 3.45 5.15
CA ALA A 117 10.79 2.41 5.33
C ALA A 117 11.82 2.82 6.37
N THR A 118 12.14 1.91 7.28
CA THR A 118 13.18 2.13 8.29
C THR A 118 14.22 1.03 8.24
N GLY A 119 15.49 1.34 8.49
CA GLY A 119 16.52 0.32 8.63
C GLY A 119 17.76 0.84 9.33
N GLU A 120 18.48 -0.04 10.01
CA GLU A 120 19.65 0.36 10.81
C GLU A 120 20.91 0.57 9.95
N ASN A 121 21.06 -0.23 8.89
CA ASN A 121 22.24 -0.20 8.04
C ASN A 121 21.91 0.24 6.60
N TYR A 122 22.03 -0.67 5.62
CA TYR A 122 21.72 -0.44 4.21
C TYR A 122 20.37 -1.06 3.83
N GLY A 123 19.95 -0.89 2.57
CA GLY A 123 18.78 -1.57 1.99
C GLY A 123 17.43 -0.88 2.22
N PHE A 124 17.31 0.04 3.19
CA PHE A 124 16.02 0.69 3.47
C PHE A 124 15.46 1.55 2.34
N LYS A 125 16.32 2.05 1.45
CA LYS A 125 15.89 2.69 0.21
C LYS A 125 15.29 1.68 -0.79
N ASN A 126 15.81 0.46 -0.84
CA ASN A 126 15.25 -0.62 -1.66
C ASN A 126 13.88 -1.05 -1.11
N THR A 127 13.76 -1.19 0.21
CA THR A 127 12.47 -1.45 0.87
C THR A 127 11.46 -0.34 0.56
N LEU A 128 11.86 0.94 0.66
CA LEU A 128 10.98 2.05 0.30
C LEU A 128 10.55 1.97 -1.17
N LYS A 129 11.50 1.69 -2.07
CA LYS A 129 11.21 1.56 -3.50
C LYS A 129 10.18 0.46 -3.78
N ILE A 130 10.24 -0.67 -3.08
CA ILE A 130 9.26 -1.76 -3.24
C ILE A 130 7.84 -1.28 -2.88
N LEU A 131 7.70 -0.51 -1.80
CA LEU A 131 6.42 0.08 -1.41
C LEU A 131 5.96 1.17 -2.38
N ASP A 132 6.87 2.02 -2.85
CA ASP A 132 6.59 3.06 -3.85
C ASP A 132 6.10 2.44 -5.17
N ASP A 133 6.81 1.42 -5.67
CA ASP A 133 6.46 0.69 -6.88
C ASP A 133 5.08 0.02 -6.75
N LEU A 134 4.80 -0.61 -5.61
CA LEU A 134 3.47 -1.17 -5.32
C LEU A 134 2.39 -0.11 -5.48
N VAL A 135 2.54 1.06 -4.86
CA VAL A 135 1.56 2.16 -4.95
C VAL A 135 1.40 2.62 -6.41
N ILE A 136 2.51 2.88 -7.10
CA ILE A 136 2.51 3.44 -8.47
C ILE A 136 1.89 2.46 -9.47
N PHE A 137 2.29 1.19 -9.46
CA PHE A 137 1.79 0.20 -10.40
C PHE A 137 0.32 -0.14 -10.15
N SER A 138 -0.11 -0.03 -8.90
CA SER A 138 -1.50 -0.21 -8.46
C SER A 138 -2.42 0.99 -8.75
N GLY A 139 -1.88 2.12 -9.23
CA GLY A 139 -2.67 3.31 -9.57
C GLY A 139 -3.02 4.21 -8.39
N GLY A 140 -2.31 4.05 -7.27
CA GLY A 140 -2.35 4.99 -6.16
C GLY A 140 -1.50 6.23 -6.43
N THR A 141 -1.86 7.35 -5.81
CA THR A 141 -1.08 8.59 -5.81
C THR A 141 -0.08 8.57 -4.66
N LEU A 142 1.21 8.71 -4.95
CA LEU A 142 2.24 8.77 -3.92
C LEU A 142 2.35 10.19 -3.37
N SER A 143 1.71 10.44 -2.23
CA SER A 143 1.69 11.76 -1.56
C SER A 143 3.00 12.05 -0.83
N GLY A 144 3.68 11.01 -0.33
CA GLY A 144 4.98 11.12 0.29
C GLY A 144 5.66 9.78 0.50
N HIS A 145 6.97 9.83 0.70
CA HIS A 145 7.81 8.66 0.95
C HIS A 145 8.85 9.02 2.01
N ILE A 146 9.01 8.16 3.02
CA ILE A 146 9.82 8.46 4.20
C ILE A 146 10.78 7.30 4.44
N ALA A 147 12.07 7.58 4.26
CA ALA A 147 13.15 6.66 4.59
C ALA A 147 13.90 7.17 5.82
N LEU A 148 14.02 6.34 6.86
CA LEU A 148 14.82 6.66 8.04
C LEU A 148 15.87 5.57 8.31
N LYS A 149 17.12 6.02 8.48
CA LYS A 149 18.19 5.18 9.02
C LYS A 149 18.22 5.36 10.54
N ALA A 150 17.93 4.30 11.29
CA ALA A 150 17.85 4.32 12.75
C ALA A 150 17.91 2.89 13.34
N PRO A 151 18.40 2.72 14.59
CA PRO A 151 18.38 1.44 15.27
C PRO A 151 16.96 0.87 15.41
N PHE A 152 16.80 -0.44 15.28
CA PHE A 152 15.45 -1.03 15.21
C PHE A 152 14.58 -0.82 16.47
N ASN A 153 15.21 -0.80 17.65
CA ASN A 153 14.54 -0.67 18.95
C ASN A 153 14.63 0.75 19.52
N SER A 154 15.09 1.74 18.74
CA SER A 154 15.11 3.12 19.22
C SER A 154 13.71 3.73 19.15
N LYS A 155 13.34 4.44 20.22
CA LYS A 155 12.27 5.45 20.19
C LYS A 155 12.89 6.80 19.83
N GLU A 156 13.60 6.82 18.72
CA GLU A 156 14.41 7.99 18.37
C GLU A 156 13.50 9.21 18.18
N VAL A 157 13.92 10.33 18.77
CA VAL A 157 13.25 11.61 18.58
C VAL A 157 13.35 11.95 17.09
N LEU A 158 12.20 11.97 16.41
CA LEU A 158 12.16 12.29 14.99
C LEU A 158 12.84 13.64 14.75
N SER A 159 13.87 13.63 13.91
CA SER A 159 14.53 14.87 13.48
C SER A 159 13.52 15.80 12.81
N GLU A 160 13.76 17.11 12.89
CA GLU A 160 12.89 18.11 12.27
C GLU A 160 12.73 17.88 10.77
N LYS A 161 13.75 17.32 10.11
CA LYS A 161 13.68 16.90 8.72
C LYS A 161 12.59 15.85 8.47
N ILE A 162 12.52 14.81 9.30
CA ILE A 162 11.49 13.75 9.16
C ILE A 162 10.10 14.31 9.48
N ARG A 163 9.97 15.13 10.53
CA ARG A 163 8.69 15.80 10.84
C ARG A 163 8.19 16.65 9.68
N ASN A 164 9.08 17.40 9.03
CA ASN A 164 8.73 18.20 7.87
C ASN A 164 8.33 17.35 6.64
N LEU A 165 8.92 16.16 6.46
CA LEU A 165 8.48 15.23 5.43
C LEU A 165 7.07 14.69 5.73
N ILE A 166 6.80 14.32 6.99
CA ILE A 166 5.49 13.85 7.45
C ILE A 166 4.43 14.94 7.23
N ARG A 167 4.68 16.18 7.67
CA ARG A 167 3.78 17.33 7.45
C ARG A 167 3.48 17.52 5.96
N LYS A 168 4.53 17.61 5.13
CA LYS A 168 4.38 17.79 3.68
C LYS A 168 3.57 16.67 3.02
N ALA A 169 3.80 15.41 3.42
CA ALA A 169 3.07 14.27 2.90
C ALA A 169 1.59 14.32 3.32
N SER A 170 1.32 14.59 4.59
CA SER A 170 -0.03 14.67 5.16
C SER A 170 -0.84 15.83 4.55
N CYS A 171 -0.25 17.02 4.39
CA CYS A 171 -0.90 18.13 3.68
C CYS A 171 -1.23 17.81 2.22
N ARG A 172 -0.42 16.98 1.54
CA ARG A 172 -0.73 16.55 0.16
C ARG A 172 -1.90 15.58 0.11
N VAL A 173 -2.03 14.70 1.12
CA VAL A 173 -3.18 13.82 1.29
C VAL A 173 -4.44 14.64 1.56
N GLU A 174 -4.39 15.56 2.52
CA GLU A 174 -5.50 16.48 2.86
C GLU A 174 -5.97 17.28 1.64
N ALA A 175 -5.02 17.92 0.94
CA ALA A 175 -5.31 18.69 -0.27
C ALA A 175 -5.69 17.83 -1.48
N LYS A 176 -5.76 16.50 -1.34
CA LYS A 176 -6.06 15.54 -2.42
C LYS A 176 -5.20 15.80 -3.66
N LYS A 177 -3.92 16.11 -3.43
CA LYS A 177 -3.02 16.58 -4.48
C LYS A 177 -2.67 15.43 -5.42
N LYS A 178 -3.16 15.52 -6.66
CA LYS A 178 -2.84 14.56 -7.72
C LYS A 178 -1.42 14.76 -8.26
N ASN A 179 -0.80 13.67 -8.70
CA ASN A 179 0.47 13.70 -9.41
C ASN A 179 0.25 13.35 -10.89
N ILE A 180 0.26 14.38 -11.75
CA ILE A 180 -0.07 14.25 -13.18
C ILE A 180 0.91 13.32 -13.89
N PHE A 181 2.22 13.44 -13.61
CA PHE A 181 3.25 12.60 -14.23
C PHE A 181 3.12 11.14 -13.79
N GLN A 182 2.87 10.90 -12.50
CA GLN A 182 2.62 9.56 -11.99
C GLN A 182 1.37 8.95 -12.61
N ASN A 183 0.28 9.71 -12.72
CA ASN A 183 -0.96 9.23 -13.34
C ASN A 183 -0.75 8.90 -14.82
N LEU A 184 -0.01 9.73 -15.55
CA LEU A 184 0.34 9.44 -16.95
C LEU A 184 1.18 8.15 -17.06
N TYR A 185 2.17 8.00 -16.19
CA TYR A 185 3.02 6.81 -16.14
C TYR A 185 2.23 5.54 -15.82
N HIS A 186 1.36 5.59 -14.80
CA HIS A 186 0.46 4.48 -14.47
C HIS A 186 -0.49 4.15 -15.62
N ASN A 187 -1.12 5.16 -16.23
CA ASN A 187 -2.03 4.95 -17.36
C ASN A 187 -1.31 4.29 -18.56
N LEU A 188 -0.05 4.64 -18.80
CA LEU A 188 0.77 4.03 -19.84
C LEU A 188 1.04 2.55 -19.53
N ILE A 189 1.51 2.24 -18.31
CA ILE A 189 1.75 0.87 -17.86
C ILE A 189 0.48 0.03 -17.92
N PHE A 190 -0.63 0.58 -17.44
CA PHE A 190 -1.91 -0.10 -17.44
C PHE A 190 -2.37 -0.40 -18.86
N SER A 191 -2.36 0.60 -19.74
CA SER A 191 -2.91 0.47 -21.10
C SER A 191 -2.06 -0.40 -22.01
N ILE A 192 -0.73 -0.33 -21.90
CA ILE A 192 0.20 -1.03 -22.81
C ILE A 192 0.70 -2.36 -22.21
N GLY A 193 0.75 -2.48 -20.89
CA GLY A 193 1.28 -3.66 -20.19
C GLY A 193 0.19 -4.51 -19.53
N ILE A 194 -0.33 -4.02 -18.41
CA ILE A 194 -1.18 -4.81 -17.50
C ILE A 194 -2.48 -5.23 -18.17
N LYS A 195 -3.23 -4.29 -18.75
CA LYS A 195 -4.52 -4.53 -19.40
C LYS A 195 -4.43 -5.56 -20.55
N PRO A 196 -3.53 -5.42 -21.54
CA PRO A 196 -3.41 -6.42 -22.61
C PRO A 196 -2.88 -7.76 -22.11
N PHE A 197 -1.99 -7.78 -21.10
CA PHE A 197 -1.57 -9.03 -20.47
C PHE A 197 -2.76 -9.79 -19.85
N VAL A 198 -3.55 -9.11 -19.03
CA VAL A 198 -4.72 -9.69 -18.35
C VAL A 198 -5.78 -10.14 -19.36
N LYS A 199 -6.11 -9.31 -20.36
CA LYS A 199 -7.05 -9.69 -21.42
C LYS A 199 -6.61 -10.96 -22.17
N ARG A 200 -5.32 -11.10 -22.48
CA ARG A 200 -4.76 -12.30 -23.13
C ARG A 200 -4.91 -13.57 -22.28
N LYS A 201 -4.97 -13.44 -20.95
CA LYS A 201 -5.19 -14.59 -20.05
C LYS A 201 -6.66 -15.04 -20.02
N GLY A 202 -7.59 -14.17 -20.44
CA GLY A 202 -9.01 -14.47 -20.63
C GLY A 202 -9.69 -15.03 -19.38
N LYS A 203 -10.34 -16.19 -19.50
CA LYS A 203 -11.11 -16.86 -18.44
C LYS A 203 -10.35 -17.10 -17.12
N ARG A 204 -9.01 -17.03 -17.13
CA ARG A 204 -8.18 -17.17 -15.91
C ARG A 204 -8.17 -15.93 -15.04
N TYR A 205 -8.52 -14.77 -15.59
CA TYR A 205 -8.46 -13.46 -14.92
C TYR A 205 -9.83 -12.78 -14.85
N THR A 206 -10.93 -13.54 -14.92
CA THR A 206 -12.29 -13.00 -14.91
C THR A 206 -12.60 -12.16 -13.69
N GLY A 207 -12.06 -12.51 -12.52
CA GLY A 207 -12.26 -11.76 -11.28
C GLY A 207 -11.58 -10.39 -11.33
N VAL A 208 -10.35 -10.35 -11.86
CA VAL A 208 -9.61 -9.09 -12.09
C VAL A 208 -10.35 -8.19 -13.09
N ILE A 209 -10.79 -8.75 -14.22
CA ILE A 209 -11.52 -8.00 -15.25
C ILE A 209 -12.84 -7.44 -14.69
N LYS A 210 -13.57 -8.24 -13.92
CA LYS A 210 -14.80 -7.79 -13.25
C LYS A 210 -14.50 -6.65 -12.27
N GLY A 211 -13.46 -6.77 -11.45
CA GLY A 211 -13.03 -5.70 -10.53
C GLY A 211 -12.71 -4.40 -11.28
N TRP A 212 -12.01 -4.47 -12.41
CA TRP A 212 -11.77 -3.30 -13.27
C TRP A 212 -13.05 -2.70 -13.85
N ALA A 213 -14.03 -3.52 -14.23
CA ALA A 213 -15.32 -3.03 -14.72
C ALA A 213 -16.09 -2.30 -13.61
N ASP A 214 -16.13 -2.87 -12.41
CA ASP A 214 -16.80 -2.29 -11.22
C ASP A 214 -16.15 -0.95 -10.83
N MET A 215 -14.81 -0.84 -10.95
CA MET A 215 -14.04 0.39 -10.76
C MET A 215 -14.02 1.31 -12.00
N GLN A 216 -14.78 0.98 -13.05
CA GLN A 216 -14.92 1.78 -14.27
C GLN A 216 -13.61 2.01 -15.06
N MET A 217 -12.60 1.17 -14.86
CA MET A 217 -11.28 1.28 -15.52
C MET A 217 -11.30 0.83 -16.99
N ILE A 218 -12.32 0.06 -17.40
CA ILE A 218 -12.44 -0.51 -18.75
C ILE A 218 -13.82 -0.29 -19.39
N LYS A 219 -14.54 0.77 -19.00
CA LYS A 219 -15.89 1.09 -19.51
C LYS A 219 -15.98 1.03 -21.05
N GLY A 220 -17.01 0.35 -21.56
CA GLY A 220 -17.38 0.37 -22.99
C GLY A 220 -16.70 -0.67 -23.88
N GLU A 221 -15.89 -1.57 -23.32
CA GLU A 221 -15.22 -2.63 -24.10
C GLU A 221 -15.96 -3.97 -23.90
N ASN A 222 -16.46 -4.58 -24.99
CA ASN A 222 -17.05 -5.91 -24.96
C ASN A 222 -16.02 -6.92 -24.39
N ILE A 223 -16.39 -7.60 -23.31
CA ILE A 223 -15.61 -8.63 -22.61
C ILE A 223 -15.74 -9.97 -23.33
#